data_AF-X6HK19-F1
#
_entry.id   AF-X6HK19-F1
#
_cell.length_a   1.000
_cell.length_b   1.000
_cell.length_c   1.000
_cell.angle_alpha   90.00
_cell.angle_beta   90.00
_cell.angle_gamma   90.00
#
_symmetry.space_group_name_H-M   'P 1'
#
loop_
_entity.id
_entity.type
_entity.pdbx_description
1 polymer ?
#
loop_
_entity_poly.entity_id
_entity_poly.type
_entity_poly.pdbx_seq_one_letter_code
_entity_poly.pdbx_strand_id
1 'polypeptide(L)'
;MSVSGRRAQLFRMEEAGRQTQRQLEMIDRQIMRRMRRLFRNAPAYRTPTPNPADARTFLERYRSNLAAITQERQHEIDALSRKLARQDAAIAALRDRIPQDLLRA
;
A
#
# COMPACT_ATOMS: atom_id res chain seq x y z
N MET A 1 -24.38 -22.82 10.60
CA MET A 1 -23.10 -22.38 11.18
C MET A 1 -23.36 -21.80 12.56
N SER A 2 -22.65 -22.27 13.58
CA SER A 2 -22.72 -21.71 14.93
C SER A 2 -22.14 -20.29 14.99
N VAL A 3 -22.54 -19.51 15.99
CA VAL A 3 -22.02 -18.15 16.24
C VAL A 3 -20.49 -18.16 16.37
N SER A 4 -19.93 -19.15 17.08
CA SER A 4 -18.48 -19.33 17.22
C SER A 4 -17.79 -19.58 15.87
N GLY A 5 -18.43 -20.34 14.97
CA GLY A 5 -17.92 -20.56 13.62
C GLY A 5 -17.91 -19.29 12.75
N ARG A 6 -18.90 -18.41 12.92
CA ARG A 6 -18.96 -17.10 12.23
C ARG A 6 -17.90 -16.13 12.77
N ARG A 7 -17.67 -16.08 14.08
CA ARG A 7 -16.59 -15.28 14.70
C ARG A 7 -15.20 -15.74 14.23
N ALA A 8 -14.94 -17.05 14.21
CA ALA A 8 -13.68 -17.60 13.72
C ALA A 8 -13.46 -17.37 12.22
N GLN A 9 -14.53 -17.34 11.42
CA GLN A 9 -14.46 -16.94 10.01
C GLN A 9 -14.12 -15.45 9.86
N LEU A 10 -14.79 -14.58 10.62
CA LEU A 10 -14.54 -13.14 10.61
C LEU A 10 -13.07 -12.83 10.93
N PHE A 11 -12.53 -13.42 12.00
CA PHE A 11 -11.13 -13.25 12.38
C PHE A 11 -10.16 -13.63 11.25
N ARG A 12 -10.40 -14.76 10.58
CA ARG A 12 -9.56 -15.20 9.45
C ARG A 12 -9.64 -14.25 8.25
N MET A 13 -10.82 -13.68 7.98
CA MET A 13 -10.99 -12.70 6.91
C MET A 13 -10.27 -11.39 7.21
N GLU A 14 -10.35 -10.92 8.45
CA GLU A 14 -9.63 -9.72 8.93
C GLU A 14 -8.11 -9.90 8.85
N GLU A 15 -7.59 -11.06 9.26
CA GLU A 15 -6.16 -11.40 9.08
C GLU A 15 -5.75 -11.40 7.61
N ALA A 16 -6.56 -11.96 6.72
CA ALA A 16 -6.30 -11.96 5.29
C ALA A 16 -6.32 -10.53 4.68
N GLY A 17 -7.16 -9.64 5.23
CA GLY A 17 -7.17 -8.21 4.91
C GLY A 17 -5.87 -7.52 5.36
N ARG A 18 -5.50 -7.70 6.64
CA ARG A 18 -4.24 -7.18 7.21
C ARG A 18 -3.01 -7.64 6.43
N GLN A 19 -3.00 -8.90 5.99
CA GLN A 19 -1.91 -9.42 5.16
C GLN A 19 -1.83 -8.69 3.81
N THR A 20 -2.96 -8.47 3.14
CA THR A 20 -3.00 -7.75 1.85
C THR A 20 -2.56 -6.29 2.02
N GLN A 21 -2.97 -5.63 3.11
CA GLN A 21 -2.49 -4.28 3.44
C GLN A 21 -0.98 -4.25 3.69
N ARG A 22 -0.43 -5.20 4.45
CA ARG A 22 1.03 -5.31 4.66
C ARG A 22 1.78 -5.50 3.34
N GLN A 23 1.21 -6.22 2.37
CA GLN A 23 1.81 -6.38 1.05
C GLN A 23 1.89 -5.03 0.31
N LEU A 24 0.82 -4.23 0.33
CA LEU A 24 0.83 -2.88 -0.22
C LEU A 24 1.89 -1.99 0.45
N GLU A 25 1.95 -1.99 1.79
CA GLU A 25 2.97 -1.24 2.53
C GLU A 25 4.42 -1.67 2.18
N MET A 26 4.62 -2.97 1.94
CA MET A 26 5.92 -3.49 1.52
C MET A 26 6.30 -3.02 0.12
N ILE A 27 5.35 -2.93 -0.81
CA ILE A 27 5.57 -2.35 -2.14
C ILE A 27 5.97 -0.88 -2.01
N ASP A 28 5.25 -0.09 -1.22
CA ASP A 28 5.57 1.32 -0.99
C ASP A 28 6.98 1.50 -0.41
N ARG A 29 7.36 0.67 0.57
CA ARG A 29 8.72 0.67 1.12
C ARG A 29 9.76 0.32 0.07
N GLN A 30 9.48 -0.63 -0.82
CA GLN A 30 10.39 -1.01 -1.90
C GLN A 30 10.56 0.12 -2.93
N ILE A 31 9.46 0.77 -3.34
CA ILE A 31 9.47 1.95 -4.22
C ILE A 31 10.36 3.03 -3.60
N MET A 32 10.10 3.39 -2.34
CA MET A 32 10.87 4.42 -1.64
C MET A 32 12.33 4.04 -1.43
N ARG A 33 12.64 2.76 -1.19
CA ARG A 33 14.02 2.28 -1.02
C ARG A 33 14.78 2.32 -2.35
N ARG A 34 14.14 1.96 -3.46
CA ARG A 34 14.73 2.07 -4.81
C ARG A 34 14.97 3.53 -5.17
N MET A 35 13.99 4.40 -4.90
CA MET A 35 14.13 5.84 -5.09
C MET A 35 15.34 6.39 -4.31
N ARG A 36 15.45 6.12 -3.01
CA ARG A 36 16.61 6.57 -2.20
C ARG A 36 17.96 6.08 -2.74
N ARG A 37 18.02 4.85 -3.26
CA ARG A 37 19.25 4.30 -3.85
C ARG A 37 19.66 5.06 -5.12
N LEU A 38 18.71 5.40 -5.99
CA LEU A 38 18.99 6.20 -7.19
C LEU A 38 19.59 7.56 -6.81
N PHE A 39 19.00 8.23 -5.83
CA PHE A 39 19.45 9.56 -5.38
C PHE A 39 20.83 9.53 -4.75
N ARG A 40 21.10 8.55 -3.89
CA ARG A 40 22.41 8.40 -3.23
C ARG A 40 23.55 8.14 -4.24
N ASN A 41 23.25 7.42 -5.32
CA ASN A 41 24.28 6.92 -6.23
C ASN A 41 24.50 7.80 -7.46
N ALA A 42 23.58 8.70 -7.79
CA ALA A 42 23.72 9.53 -8.99
C ALA A 42 24.45 10.87 -8.68
N PRO A 43 25.53 11.19 -9.41
CA PRO A 43 26.34 12.39 -9.19
C PRO A 43 25.54 13.69 -9.45
N ALA A 44 24.54 13.63 -10.33
CA ALA A 44 23.59 14.73 -10.59
C ALA A 44 22.76 15.16 -9.36
N TYR A 45 22.75 14.36 -8.29
CA TYR A 45 22.08 14.67 -7.02
C TYR A 45 23.07 15.05 -5.90
N ARG A 46 24.39 15.07 -6.18
CA ARG A 46 25.44 15.38 -5.19
C ARG A 46 25.91 16.82 -5.23
N THR A 47 25.57 17.57 -6.28
CA THR A 47 25.95 18.98 -6.42
C THR A 47 24.93 19.87 -5.71
N PRO A 48 25.32 20.64 -4.69
CA PRO A 48 24.45 21.66 -4.11
C PRO A 48 24.48 22.88 -5.04
N THR A 49 23.79 22.85 -6.17
CA THR A 49 23.80 24.03 -7.07
C THR A 49 22.67 25.00 -6.70
N PRO A 50 22.95 26.31 -6.57
CA PRO A 50 22.16 27.27 -5.80
C PRO A 50 21.27 28.17 -6.69
N ASN A 51 20.75 27.64 -7.81
CA ASN A 51 19.92 28.40 -8.75
C ASN A 51 18.50 27.79 -8.84
N PRO A 52 17.39 28.57 -8.75
CA PRO A 52 16.02 28.04 -8.78
C PRO A 52 15.66 27.21 -10.01
N ALA A 53 16.29 27.47 -11.16
CA ALA A 53 16.12 26.68 -12.39
C ALA A 53 16.62 25.22 -12.23
N ASP A 54 17.70 25.02 -11.48
CA ASP A 54 18.25 23.69 -11.19
C ASP A 54 17.38 22.94 -10.17
N ALA A 55 16.79 23.66 -9.20
CA ALA A 55 15.87 23.08 -8.22
C ALA A 55 14.57 22.55 -8.86
N ARG A 56 14.01 23.30 -9.82
CA ARG A 56 12.82 22.86 -10.57
C ARG A 56 13.14 21.63 -11.42
N THR A 57 14.25 21.66 -12.15
CA THR A 57 14.72 20.54 -12.99
C THR A 57 14.96 19.29 -12.14
N PHE A 58 15.55 19.44 -10.94
CA PHE A 58 15.72 18.38 -9.97
C PHE A 58 14.38 17.77 -9.52
N LEU A 59 13.39 18.61 -9.18
CA LEU A 59 12.09 18.15 -8.70
C LEU A 59 11.30 17.43 -9.80
N GLU A 60 11.40 17.89 -11.04
CA GLU A 60 10.83 17.22 -12.21
C GLU A 60 11.48 15.84 -12.41
N ARG A 61 12.81 15.74 -12.36
CA ARG A 61 13.51 14.45 -12.42
C ARG A 61 13.13 13.53 -11.25
N TYR A 62 12.98 14.08 -10.05
CA TYR A 62 12.50 13.33 -8.89
C TYR A 62 11.12 12.74 -9.13
N ARG A 63 10.16 13.57 -9.56
CA ARG A 63 8.78 13.14 -9.82
C ARG A 63 8.70 12.11 -10.94
N SER A 64 9.43 12.31 -12.04
CA SER A 64 9.48 11.37 -13.16
C SER A 64 10.05 10.01 -12.74
N ASN A 65 11.14 9.98 -11.96
CA ASN A 65 11.71 8.73 -11.47
C ASN A 65 10.77 8.01 -10.51
N LEU A 66 10.10 8.73 -9.60
CA LEU A 66 9.13 8.15 -8.70
C LEU A 66 7.94 7.56 -9.48
N ALA A 67 7.43 8.30 -10.47
CA ALA A 67 6.34 7.85 -11.33
C ALA A 67 6.73 6.58 -12.10
N ALA A 68 7.93 6.52 -12.69
CA ALA A 68 8.40 5.34 -13.40
C ALA A 68 8.50 4.11 -12.48
N ILE A 69 9.11 4.25 -11.29
CA ILE A 69 9.22 3.14 -10.33
C ILE A 69 7.84 2.68 -9.85
N THR A 70 6.92 3.62 -9.65
CA THR A 70 5.54 3.30 -9.23
C THR A 70 4.80 2.58 -10.36
N GLN A 71 4.95 3.05 -11.59
CA GLN A 71 4.32 2.45 -12.78
C GLN A 71 4.75 1.00 -13.00
N GLU A 72 6.03 0.66 -12.77
CA GLU A 72 6.52 -0.73 -12.81
C GLU A 72 5.76 -1.66 -11.84
N ARG A 73 5.25 -1.12 -10.71
CA ARG A 73 4.53 -1.87 -9.67
C ARG A 73 3.02 -1.65 -9.71
N GLN A 74 2.52 -0.79 -10.60
CA GLN A 74 1.13 -0.34 -10.61
C GLN A 74 0.15 -1.50 -10.75
N HIS A 75 0.43 -2.46 -11.63
CA HIS A 75 -0.42 -3.62 -11.83
C HIS A 75 -0.61 -4.45 -10.54
N GLU A 76 0.44 -4.58 -9.73
CA GLU A 76 0.40 -5.30 -8.45
C GLU A 76 -0.34 -4.48 -7.38
N ILE A 77 -0.08 -3.17 -7.31
CA ILE A 77 -0.80 -2.24 -6.43
C ILE A 77 -2.31 -2.29 -6.72
N ASP A 78 -2.69 -2.21 -7.99
CA ASP A 78 -4.09 -2.24 -8.42
C ASP A 78 -4.74 -3.59 -8.09
N ALA A 79 -4.03 -4.70 -8.32
CA ALA A 79 -4.55 -6.03 -8.02
C ALA A 79 -4.78 -6.23 -6.52
N LEU A 80 -3.81 -5.84 -5.68
CA LEU A 80 -3.92 -5.93 -4.23
C LEU A 80 -4.97 -4.97 -3.67
N SER A 81 -5.07 -3.75 -4.20
CA SER A 81 -6.08 -2.77 -3.79
C SER A 81 -7.50 -3.27 -4.10
N ARG A 82 -7.73 -3.83 -5.30
CA ARG A 82 -9.02 -4.45 -5.64
C ARG A 82 -9.32 -5.66 -4.76
N LYS A 83 -8.30 -6.47 -4.42
CA LYS A 83 -8.46 -7.61 -3.51
C LYS A 83 -8.86 -7.13 -2.12
N LEU A 84 -8.19 -6.11 -1.59
CA LEU A 84 -8.48 -5.54 -0.28
C LEU A 84 -9.92 -4.99 -0.23
N ALA A 85 -10.34 -4.22 -1.23
CA ALA A 85 -11.70 -3.70 -1.31
C ALA A 85 -12.77 -4.82 -1.30
N ARG A 86 -12.52 -5.95 -1.98
CA ARG A 86 -13.40 -7.12 -1.94
C ARG A 86 -13.41 -7.80 -0.57
N GLN A 87 -12.25 -7.88 0.09
CA GLN A 87 -12.16 -8.42 1.46
C GLN A 87 -12.95 -7.54 2.44
N ASP A 88 -12.79 -6.22 2.37
CA ASP A 88 -13.49 -5.26 3.23
C ASP A 88 -15.00 -5.35 3.04
N ALA A 89 -15.48 -5.43 1.80
CA ALA A 89 -16.90 -5.62 1.50
C ALA A 89 -17.44 -6.95 2.08
N ALA A 90 -16.68 -8.05 1.96
CA ALA A 90 -17.08 -9.34 2.49
C ALA A 90 -17.07 -9.37 4.04
N ILE A 91 -16.10 -8.70 4.66
CA ILE A 91 -16.02 -8.54 6.12
C ILE A 91 -17.22 -7.73 6.62
N ALA A 92 -17.54 -6.60 5.98
CA ALA A 92 -18.70 -5.78 6.33
C ALA A 92 -20.00 -6.58 6.25
N ALA A 93 -20.22 -7.29 5.13
CA ALA A 93 -21.40 -8.14 4.96
C ALA A 93 -21.48 -9.28 6.00
N LEU A 94 -20.36 -9.82 6.47
CA LEU A 94 -20.34 -10.83 7.52
C LEU A 94 -20.64 -10.22 8.90
N ARG A 95 -20.11 -9.03 9.20
CA ARG A 95 -20.40 -8.30 10.45
C ARG A 95 -21.88 -7.97 10.58
N ASP A 96 -22.54 -7.55 9.50
CA ASP A 96 -23.99 -7.27 9.49
C ASP A 96 -24.85 -8.51 9.79
N ARG A 97 -24.32 -9.71 9.49
CA ARG A 97 -25.00 -11.00 9.73
C ARG A 97 -24.74 -11.57 11.13
N ILE A 98 -23.83 -10.99 11.91
CA ILE A 98 -23.57 -11.38 13.29
C ILE A 98 -24.33 -10.37 14.18
N PRO A 99 -25.24 -10.82 15.07
CA PRO A 99 -25.92 -9.92 15.99
C PRO A 99 -24.87 -9.10 16.77
N GLN A 100 -24.99 -7.77 16.75
CA GLN A 100 -23.98 -6.85 17.28
C GLN A 100 -23.67 -7.09 18.78
N ASP A 101 -24.65 -7.59 19.54
CA ASP A 101 -24.50 -7.99 20.94
C ASP A 101 -23.48 -9.12 21.15
N LEU A 102 -23.25 -9.94 20.13
CA LEU A 102 -22.28 -11.03 20.10
C LEU A 102 -20.94 -10.61 19.45
N LEU A 103 -20.65 -9.32 19.28
CA LEU A 103 -19.31 -8.85 18.92
C LEU A 103 -18.57 -8.19 20.10
N ARG A 104 -19.29 -7.86 21.20
CA ARG A 104 -18.75 -7.18 22.40
C ARG A 104 -18.49 -8.09 23.61
N ALA A 105 -18.87 -9.37 23.55
CA ALA A 105 -18.66 -10.37 24.59
C ALA A 105 -17.70 -11.47 24.13
#